data_AF-A0A444JH12-F1
#
_entry.id   AF-A0A444JH12-F1
#
_cell.length_a   1.000
_cell.length_b   1.000
_cell.length_c   1.000
_cell.angle_alpha   90.00
_cell.angle_beta   90.00
_cell.angle_gamma   90.00
#
_symmetry.space_group_name_H-M   'P 1'
#
loop_
_entity.id
_entity.type
_entity.pdbx_description
1 polymer ?
#
loop_
_entity_poly.entity_id
_entity_poly.type
_entity_poly.pdbx_seq_one_letter_code
_entity_poly.pdbx_strand_id
1 'polypeptide(L)'
;MDSQIKVFFAGQIQEGCDPQQVRQNLAKLHQVSLEKIEALFSGKRRVVKIVNDYAAAQKIQQVYTDAGAVCTIEPPPPEENDSVTVAEESLETEPERKGSEQEQTGADALAPNLFVSDFLETPEVKFEVLTYRSLAGSDNLAVANMIHKAQHSGVRLKQVRITLHNSEVILEAGALHFQQGNITIESKIGGVGGFFKKAVSKKLTDESAFKPTYRGSGEIYLEPGFGHFILLPLEDEEIVADKGMFLACQSSVEVGVATQKGLATGLLGGEGFFQTKLSGKGICVLQSPVPVKEIIKVSLNDDTLQVDGNFALLRKGNVEFTVKGATKSLIGSMTSGEGLLQTFHGTGEVWLAPTQSVYEQLALSGIGGMAGSEKGSGTRTK
;
A
#
# COMPACT_ATOMS: atom_id res chain seq x y z
N MET A 1 -3.91 -7.79 -20.40
CA MET A 1 -4.65 -8.95 -19.88
C MET A 1 -4.28 -9.08 -18.42
N ASP A 2 -5.28 -8.90 -17.56
CA ASP A 2 -5.23 -9.11 -16.11
C ASP A 2 -4.44 -10.39 -15.80
N SER A 3 -3.30 -10.30 -15.12
CA SER A 3 -2.58 -11.49 -14.65
C SER A 3 -3.31 -12.09 -13.45
N GLN A 4 -4.55 -12.53 -13.68
CA GLN A 4 -5.38 -13.28 -12.77
C GLN A 4 -4.70 -14.62 -12.48
N ILE A 5 -4.21 -14.78 -11.25
CA ILE A 5 -3.62 -16.04 -10.80
C ILE A 5 -4.76 -16.95 -10.38
N LYS A 6 -4.87 -18.09 -11.07
CA LYS A 6 -5.90 -19.09 -10.81
C LYS A 6 -5.30 -20.17 -9.92
N VAL A 7 -5.92 -20.40 -8.78
CA VAL A 7 -5.61 -21.54 -7.90
C VAL A 7 -6.49 -22.70 -8.33
N PHE A 8 -5.87 -23.82 -8.64
CA PHE A 8 -6.55 -25.00 -9.14
C PHE A 8 -6.55 -26.13 -8.12
N PHE A 9 -7.64 -26.88 -8.13
CA PHE A 9 -7.79 -28.13 -7.41
C PHE A 9 -8.32 -29.21 -8.35
N ALA A 10 -7.76 -30.40 -8.25
CA ALA A 10 -8.11 -31.55 -9.10
C ALA A 10 -8.47 -32.79 -8.27
N GLY A 11 -8.85 -32.63 -7.00
CA GLY A 11 -9.24 -33.76 -6.15
C GLY A 11 -8.07 -34.53 -5.54
N GLN A 12 -6.85 -33.99 -5.60
CA GLN A 12 -5.66 -34.63 -5.07
C GLN A 12 -5.56 -34.46 -3.54
N ILE A 13 -5.14 -35.51 -2.85
CA ILE A 13 -5.02 -35.58 -1.40
C ILE A 13 -3.55 -35.76 -1.04
N GLN A 14 -3.11 -35.11 0.03
CA GLN A 14 -1.73 -35.22 0.50
C GLN A 14 -1.45 -36.63 1.01
N GLU A 15 -0.24 -37.14 0.75
CA GLU A 15 0.19 -38.46 1.16
C GLU A 15 0.10 -38.60 2.70
N GLY A 16 -0.55 -39.67 3.16
CA GLY A 16 -0.77 -39.94 4.58
C GLY A 16 -2.03 -39.31 5.20
N CYS A 17 -2.81 -38.52 4.45
CA CYS A 17 -4.07 -37.95 4.94
C CYS A 17 -5.28 -38.86 4.67
N ASP A 18 -6.23 -38.93 5.63
CA ASP A 18 -7.46 -39.70 5.47
C ASP A 18 -8.42 -39.03 4.45
N PRO A 19 -8.83 -39.72 3.37
CA PRO A 19 -9.68 -39.13 2.34
C PRO A 19 -11.05 -38.66 2.83
N GLN A 20 -11.64 -39.28 3.85
CA GLN A 20 -12.94 -38.85 4.39
C GLN A 20 -12.79 -37.56 5.21
N GLN A 21 -11.76 -37.49 6.05
CA GLN A 21 -11.44 -36.29 6.83
C GLN A 21 -11.13 -35.08 5.96
N VAL A 22 -10.36 -35.25 4.87
CA VAL A 22 -10.03 -34.15 3.94
C VAL A 22 -11.27 -33.58 3.27
N ARG A 23 -12.23 -34.43 2.87
CA ARG A 23 -13.52 -33.97 2.31
C ARG A 23 -14.34 -33.17 3.32
N GLN A 24 -14.34 -33.59 4.59
CA GLN A 24 -15.03 -32.84 5.65
C GLN A 24 -14.36 -31.50 5.94
N ASN A 25 -13.03 -31.43 5.93
CA ASN A 25 -12.27 -30.20 6.13
C ASN A 25 -12.56 -29.19 5.00
N LEU A 26 -12.57 -29.64 3.74
CA LEU A 26 -12.92 -28.78 2.60
C LEU A 26 -14.39 -28.34 2.62
N ALA A 27 -15.32 -29.20 3.06
CA ALA A 27 -16.73 -28.83 3.20
C ALA A 27 -16.92 -27.69 4.23
N LYS A 28 -16.18 -27.76 5.34
CA LYS A 28 -16.15 -26.69 6.35
C LYS A 28 -15.50 -25.43 5.82
N LEU A 29 -14.37 -25.55 5.11
CA LEU A 29 -13.64 -24.44 4.53
C LEU A 29 -14.51 -23.61 3.58
N HIS A 30 -15.27 -24.26 2.70
CA HIS A 30 -16.15 -23.59 1.74
C HIS A 30 -17.56 -23.31 2.25
N GLN A 31 -17.91 -23.79 3.45
CA GLN A 31 -19.25 -23.72 4.02
C GLN A 31 -20.32 -24.31 3.08
N VAL A 32 -20.03 -25.47 2.47
CA VAL A 32 -20.95 -26.18 1.56
C VAL A 32 -21.16 -27.64 2.00
N SER A 33 -22.19 -28.29 1.49
CA SER A 33 -22.47 -29.70 1.77
C SER A 33 -21.39 -30.64 1.23
N LEU A 34 -21.22 -31.80 1.87
CA LEU A 34 -20.28 -32.85 1.44
C LEU A 34 -20.52 -33.28 -0.02
N GLU A 35 -21.79 -33.38 -0.43
CA GLU A 35 -22.17 -33.72 -1.81
C GLU A 35 -21.62 -32.71 -2.85
N LYS A 36 -21.56 -31.42 -2.51
CA LYS A 36 -20.98 -30.39 -3.40
C LYS A 36 -19.46 -30.47 -3.46
N ILE A 37 -18.81 -30.90 -2.38
CA ILE A 37 -17.37 -31.14 -2.33
C ILE A 37 -16.97 -32.37 -3.13
N GLU A 38 -17.79 -33.43 -3.13
CA GLU A 38 -17.48 -34.65 -3.91
C GLU A 38 -17.27 -34.37 -5.41
N ALA A 39 -17.99 -33.38 -5.96
CA ALA A 39 -17.80 -32.95 -7.35
C ALA A 39 -16.38 -32.43 -7.65
N LEU A 40 -15.67 -31.91 -6.64
CA LEU A 40 -14.29 -31.43 -6.73
C LEU A 40 -13.26 -32.58 -6.73
N PHE A 41 -13.66 -33.78 -6.29
CA PHE A 41 -12.81 -34.98 -6.28
C PHE A 41 -12.95 -35.85 -7.54
N SER A 42 -13.58 -35.32 -8.59
CA SER A 42 -13.79 -36.01 -9.87
C SER A 42 -12.52 -36.14 -10.74
N GLY A 43 -11.36 -35.67 -10.27
CA GLY A 43 -10.10 -35.62 -11.04
C GLY A 43 -10.04 -34.48 -12.06
N LYS A 44 -11.17 -33.81 -12.32
CA LYS A 44 -11.22 -32.66 -13.24
C LYS A 44 -10.62 -31.44 -12.56
N ARG A 45 -9.66 -30.80 -13.24
CA ARG A 45 -9.06 -29.53 -12.81
C ARG A 45 -10.12 -28.45 -12.74
N ARG A 46 -10.31 -27.84 -11.57
CA ARG A 46 -11.27 -26.75 -11.32
C ARG A 46 -10.56 -25.55 -10.73
N VAL A 47 -10.97 -24.36 -11.17
CA VAL A 47 -10.54 -23.10 -10.52
C VAL A 47 -11.30 -23.00 -9.20
N VAL A 48 -10.55 -22.95 -8.11
CA VAL A 48 -11.09 -22.76 -6.76
C VAL A 48 -11.26 -21.28 -6.46
N LYS A 49 -10.25 -20.50 -6.84
CA LYS A 49 -10.20 -19.07 -6.57
C LYS A 49 -9.32 -18.38 -7.60
N ILE A 50 -9.69 -17.15 -7.91
CA ILE A 50 -8.91 -16.23 -8.74
C ILE A 50 -8.46 -15.11 -7.81
N VAL A 51 -7.17 -14.79 -7.85
CA VAL A 51 -6.56 -13.74 -7.04
C VAL A 51 -5.62 -12.90 -7.90
N ASN A 52 -5.36 -11.68 -7.43
CA ASN A 52 -4.61 -10.67 -8.18
C ASN A 52 -3.14 -10.58 -7.76
N ASP A 53 -2.74 -11.37 -6.75
CA ASP A 53 -1.38 -11.42 -6.22
C ASP A 53 -1.00 -12.88 -5.86
N TYR A 54 0.29 -13.20 -6.01
CA TYR A 54 0.84 -14.53 -5.77
C TYR A 54 0.90 -14.87 -4.27
N ALA A 55 1.12 -13.91 -3.37
CA ALA A 55 1.08 -14.17 -1.94
C ALA A 55 -0.35 -14.53 -1.47
N ALA A 56 -1.38 -13.90 -2.05
CA ALA A 56 -2.76 -14.32 -1.86
C ALA A 56 -3.02 -15.76 -2.39
N ALA A 57 -2.43 -16.12 -3.54
CA ALA A 57 -2.53 -17.47 -4.09
C ALA A 57 -1.85 -18.52 -3.19
N GLN A 58 -0.67 -18.20 -2.63
CA GLN A 58 0.04 -19.05 -1.67
C GLN A 58 -0.73 -19.24 -0.37
N LYS A 59 -1.37 -18.20 0.15
CA LYS A 59 -2.26 -18.33 1.32
C LYS A 59 -3.40 -19.30 1.06
N ILE A 60 -4.02 -19.25 -0.12
CA ILE A 60 -5.10 -20.17 -0.51
C ILE A 60 -4.55 -21.60 -0.65
N GLN A 61 -3.39 -21.77 -1.27
CA GLN A 61 -2.74 -23.07 -1.37
C GLN A 61 -2.44 -23.66 0.01
N GLN A 62 -1.88 -22.86 0.93
CA GLN A 62 -1.56 -23.29 2.30
C GLN A 62 -2.82 -23.74 3.04
N VAL A 63 -3.92 -22.99 2.93
CA VAL A 63 -5.20 -23.36 3.57
C VAL A 63 -5.74 -24.70 3.05
N TYR A 64 -5.53 -25.00 1.76
CA TYR A 64 -5.86 -26.30 1.20
C TYR A 64 -4.92 -27.42 1.67
N THR A 65 -3.62 -27.12 1.77
CA THR A 65 -2.61 -28.03 2.32
C THR A 65 -2.91 -28.38 3.78
N ASP A 66 -3.27 -27.39 4.60
CA ASP A 66 -3.66 -27.58 6.00
C ASP A 66 -4.95 -28.42 6.13
N ALA A 67 -5.82 -28.37 5.12
CA ALA A 67 -7.01 -29.23 5.01
C ALA A 67 -6.68 -30.66 4.53
N GLY A 68 -5.44 -30.94 4.14
CA GLY A 68 -4.94 -32.23 3.63
C GLY A 68 -5.09 -32.42 2.11
N ALA A 69 -5.30 -31.33 1.36
CA ALA A 69 -5.54 -31.34 -0.07
C ALA A 69 -4.37 -30.70 -0.85
N VAL A 70 -4.12 -31.18 -2.08
CA VAL A 70 -3.06 -30.64 -2.94
C VAL A 70 -3.65 -29.69 -3.97
N CYS A 71 -3.22 -28.42 -3.90
CA CYS A 71 -3.58 -27.36 -4.84
C CYS A 71 -2.38 -26.91 -5.67
N THR A 72 -2.63 -26.56 -6.93
CA THR A 72 -1.62 -26.05 -7.86
C THR A 72 -1.94 -24.60 -8.22
N ILE A 73 -0.91 -23.75 -8.19
CA ILE A 73 -0.98 -22.36 -8.64
C ILE A 73 -0.37 -22.32 -10.03
N GLU A 74 -1.10 -21.84 -11.03
CA GLU A 74 -0.54 -21.63 -12.37
C GLU A 74 -0.18 -20.14 -12.53
N PRO A 75 1.09 -19.82 -12.80
CA PRO A 75 1.45 -18.47 -13.22
C PRO A 75 0.83 -18.19 -14.61
N PRO A 76 0.49 -16.94 -14.93
CA PRO A 76 0.01 -16.60 -16.27
C PRO A 76 1.05 -17.02 -17.33
N PRO A 77 0.61 -17.53 -18.50
CA PRO A 77 1.53 -17.92 -19.56
C PRO A 77 2.36 -16.69 -19.98
N PRO A 78 3.65 -16.88 -20.34
CA PRO A 78 4.44 -15.80 -20.90
C PRO A 78 3.77 -15.30 -22.20
N GLU A 79 3.59 -13.98 -22.33
CA GLU A 79 3.15 -13.39 -23.59
C GLU A 79 4.18 -13.74 -24.69
N GLU A 80 3.76 -14.52 -25.68
CA GLU A 80 4.46 -14.59 -26.97
C GLU A 80 4.28 -13.22 -27.64
N ASN A 81 5.36 -12.45 -27.72
CA ASN A 81 5.41 -11.32 -28.64
C ASN A 81 6.42 -11.60 -29.73
N ASP A 82 5.93 -11.32 -30.94
CA ASP A 82 6.52 -11.56 -32.24
C ASP A 82 7.99 -11.15 -32.33
N SER A 83 8.71 -11.93 -33.15
CA SER A 83 10.03 -11.64 -33.65
C SER A 83 10.13 -10.20 -34.17
N VAL A 84 10.78 -9.33 -33.41
CA VAL A 84 11.32 -8.07 -33.92
C VAL A 84 12.81 -8.28 -34.13
N THR A 85 13.18 -8.19 -35.40
CA THR A 85 14.55 -8.22 -35.92
C THR A 85 15.42 -7.21 -35.18
N VAL A 86 16.55 -7.70 -34.67
CA VAL A 86 17.61 -6.90 -34.07
C VAL A 86 18.22 -6.03 -35.17
N ALA A 87 18.01 -4.72 -35.07
CA ALA A 87 18.93 -3.75 -35.65
C ALA A 87 19.88 -3.34 -34.52
N GLU A 88 21.16 -3.69 -34.68
CA GLU A 88 22.23 -3.17 -33.84
C GLU A 88 22.31 -1.66 -34.08
N GLU A 89 21.96 -0.87 -33.08
CA GLU A 89 22.27 0.56 -33.06
C GLU A 89 23.16 0.85 -31.85
N SER A 90 24.25 1.54 -32.19
CA SER A 90 25.48 1.75 -31.43
C SER A 90 25.28 2.47 -30.10
N LEU A 91 26.01 1.99 -29.09
CA LEU A 91 26.23 2.65 -27.80
C LEU A 91 26.86 4.03 -27.98
N GLU A 92 26.05 5.08 -27.89
CA GLU A 92 26.53 6.42 -27.54
C GLU A 92 26.53 6.55 -26.02
N THR A 93 27.74 6.72 -25.48
CA THR A 93 27.98 6.97 -24.06
C THR A 93 27.84 8.47 -23.80
N GLU A 94 26.83 8.87 -23.04
CA GLU A 94 26.77 10.22 -22.46
C GLU A 94 27.44 10.26 -21.07
N PRO A 95 28.00 11.43 -20.68
CA PRO A 95 29.20 11.48 -19.87
C PRO A 95 28.93 11.32 -18.37
N GLU A 96 29.90 10.67 -17.70
CA GLU A 96 30.04 10.64 -16.25
C GLU A 96 30.00 12.06 -15.67
N ARG A 97 28.92 12.39 -14.95
CA ARG A 97 28.99 13.46 -13.95
C ARG A 97 29.82 12.94 -12.79
N LYS A 98 31.07 13.41 -12.70
CA LYS A 98 31.90 13.32 -11.50
C LYS A 98 31.24 14.07 -10.34
N GLY A 99 30.38 13.38 -9.61
CA GLY A 99 30.15 13.66 -8.20
C GLY A 99 31.26 12.96 -7.42
N SER A 100 32.03 13.72 -6.66
CA SER A 100 33.11 13.21 -5.81
C SER A 100 32.55 12.16 -4.83
N GLU A 101 32.84 10.89 -5.09
CA GLU A 101 32.72 9.82 -4.10
C GLU A 101 33.79 10.06 -3.03
N GLN A 102 33.38 10.70 -1.92
CA GLN A 102 34.14 10.60 -0.69
C GLN A 102 33.76 9.29 -0.03
N GLU A 103 34.72 8.38 0.05
CA GLU A 103 34.66 7.12 0.77
C GLU A 103 34.41 7.42 2.27
N GLN A 104 33.14 7.40 2.69
CA GLN A 104 32.76 7.60 4.09
C GLN A 104 33.08 6.32 4.88
N THR A 105 34.22 6.32 5.55
CA THR A 105 34.57 5.32 6.56
C THR A 105 34.04 5.79 7.92
N GLY A 106 32.99 5.16 8.43
CA GLY A 106 32.34 5.52 9.70
C GLY A 106 31.01 4.81 9.92
N ALA A 107 30.36 5.01 11.08
CA ALA A 107 29.08 4.40 11.45
C ALA A 107 27.92 4.71 10.46
N ASP A 108 28.10 5.68 9.56
CA ASP A 108 27.17 6.04 8.48
C ASP A 108 27.46 5.33 7.14
N ALA A 109 28.45 4.43 7.09
CA ALA A 109 28.83 3.72 5.86
C ALA A 109 27.71 2.78 5.40
N LEU A 110 26.92 3.23 4.44
CA LEU A 110 25.94 2.39 3.75
C LEU A 110 26.66 1.36 2.87
N ALA A 111 26.00 0.22 2.64
CA ALA A 111 26.47 -0.72 1.63
C ALA A 111 26.62 -0.02 0.27
N PRO A 112 27.61 -0.37 -0.58
CA PRO A 112 27.87 0.32 -1.85
C PRO A 112 26.65 0.43 -2.79
N ASN A 113 25.72 -0.53 -2.68
CA ASN A 113 24.50 -0.62 -3.46
C ASN A 113 23.31 0.18 -2.87
N LEU A 114 23.52 0.91 -1.77
CA LEU A 114 22.49 1.65 -1.04
C LEU A 114 22.90 3.12 -0.95
N PHE A 115 21.96 4.03 -1.17
CA PHE A 115 22.20 5.47 -1.02
C PHE A 115 20.97 6.16 -0.42
N VAL A 116 21.17 7.31 0.22
CA VAL A 116 20.08 8.14 0.73
C VAL A 116 19.47 8.91 -0.44
N SER A 117 18.21 8.64 -0.77
CA SER A 117 17.49 9.32 -1.85
C SER A 117 16.68 10.53 -1.37
N ASP A 118 16.32 10.57 -0.10
CA ASP A 118 15.61 11.68 0.55
C ASP A 118 15.87 11.65 2.05
N PHE A 119 15.87 12.81 2.71
CA PHE A 119 16.04 12.90 4.15
C PHE A 119 15.45 14.17 4.74
N LEU A 120 15.03 14.10 5.99
CA LEU A 120 14.72 15.25 6.85
C LEU A 120 15.33 15.02 8.23
N GLU A 121 15.85 16.07 8.83
CA GLU A 121 16.48 15.97 10.14
C GLU A 121 16.11 17.14 11.05
N THR A 122 16.11 16.84 12.34
CA THR A 122 16.08 17.77 13.45
C THR A 122 17.27 17.46 14.35
N PRO A 123 17.61 18.31 15.34
CA PRO A 123 18.68 18.00 16.29
C PRO A 123 18.49 16.68 17.05
N GLU A 124 17.25 16.20 17.16
CA GLU A 124 16.89 15.02 17.96
C GLU A 124 16.75 13.74 17.12
N VAL A 125 16.45 13.86 15.83
CA VAL A 125 16.14 12.70 14.98
C VAL A 125 16.31 13.03 13.50
N LYS A 126 16.78 12.03 12.76
CA LYS A 126 16.92 12.06 11.31
C LYS A 126 16.10 10.92 10.68
N PHE A 127 15.31 11.25 9.67
CA PHE A 127 14.56 10.31 8.85
C PHE A 127 15.20 10.28 7.45
N GLU A 128 15.48 9.09 6.94
CA GLU A 128 16.10 8.87 5.64
C GLU A 128 15.33 7.82 4.84
N VAL A 129 15.17 8.09 3.55
CA VAL A 129 14.74 7.08 2.57
C VAL A 129 15.99 6.52 1.91
N LEU A 130 16.34 5.30 2.29
CA LEU A 130 17.41 4.53 1.68
C LEU A 130 16.88 3.85 0.42
N THR A 131 17.57 4.02 -0.71
CA THR A 131 17.20 3.43 -2.00
C THR A 131 18.31 2.51 -2.49
N TYR A 132 17.95 1.28 -2.84
CA TYR A 132 18.86 0.35 -3.49
C TYR A 132 19.05 0.74 -4.96
N ARG A 133 20.30 0.82 -5.42
CA ARG A 133 20.59 1.13 -6.84
C ARG A 133 19.98 0.06 -7.75
N SER A 134 20.13 -1.20 -7.35
CA SER A 134 19.56 -2.37 -8.01
C SER A 134 19.46 -3.54 -7.04
N LEU A 135 18.54 -4.49 -7.28
CA LEU A 135 18.65 -5.82 -6.67
C LEU A 135 19.64 -6.65 -7.50
N ALA A 136 20.68 -7.21 -6.89
CA ALA A 136 21.80 -7.82 -7.62
C ALA A 136 21.40 -9.03 -8.50
N GLY A 137 20.22 -9.60 -8.28
CA GLY A 137 19.68 -10.71 -9.04
C GLY A 137 19.12 -11.79 -8.12
N SER A 138 18.85 -12.95 -8.71
CA SER A 138 18.46 -14.17 -8.00
C SER A 138 18.93 -15.38 -8.80
N ASP A 139 19.26 -16.47 -8.11
CA ASP A 139 19.51 -17.79 -8.71
C ASP A 139 18.22 -18.45 -9.23
N ASN A 140 17.06 -17.96 -8.79
CA ASN A 140 15.76 -18.31 -9.36
C ASN A 140 15.49 -17.45 -10.60
N LEU A 141 15.44 -18.08 -11.77
CA LEU A 141 15.25 -17.40 -13.05
C LEU A 141 13.95 -16.57 -13.13
N ALA A 142 12.85 -17.03 -12.52
CA ALA A 142 11.60 -16.28 -12.50
C ALA A 142 11.75 -14.98 -11.69
N VAL A 143 12.42 -15.06 -10.54
CA VAL A 143 12.71 -13.89 -9.70
C VAL A 143 13.71 -12.96 -10.38
N ALA A 144 14.76 -13.50 -11.00
CA ALA A 144 15.73 -12.73 -11.77
C ALA A 144 15.05 -11.94 -12.90
N ASN A 145 14.12 -12.56 -13.63
CA ASN A 145 13.33 -11.89 -14.67
C ASN A 145 12.43 -10.78 -14.10
N MET A 146 11.82 -10.99 -12.92
CA MET A 146 11.03 -9.95 -12.25
C MET A 146 11.91 -8.77 -11.80
N ILE A 147 13.08 -9.06 -11.22
CA ILE A 147 14.07 -8.05 -10.83
C ILE A 147 14.53 -7.24 -12.05
N HIS A 148 14.87 -7.93 -13.14
CA HIS A 148 15.30 -7.31 -14.39
C HIS A 148 14.22 -6.36 -14.93
N LYS A 149 12.96 -6.80 -15.00
CA LYS A 149 11.83 -5.95 -15.42
C LYS A 149 11.66 -4.75 -14.51
N ALA A 150 11.64 -4.97 -13.19
CA ALA A 150 11.52 -3.89 -12.20
C ALA A 150 12.62 -2.83 -12.38
N GLN A 151 13.86 -3.25 -12.57
CA GLN A 151 14.99 -2.33 -12.79
C GLN A 151 14.82 -1.45 -14.02
N HIS A 152 14.43 -2.05 -15.16
CA HIS A 152 14.22 -1.34 -16.42
C HIS A 152 12.99 -0.43 -16.39
N SER A 153 11.98 -0.77 -15.58
CA SER A 153 10.80 0.07 -15.34
C SER A 153 11.02 1.17 -14.30
N GLY A 154 12.25 1.37 -13.80
CA GLY A 154 12.54 2.39 -12.79
C GLY A 154 12.06 2.05 -11.37
N VAL A 155 11.56 0.83 -11.15
CA VAL A 155 11.15 0.34 -9.83
C VAL A 155 12.41 0.07 -9.00
N ARG A 156 12.45 0.60 -7.79
CA ARG A 156 13.58 0.47 -6.85
C ARG A 156 13.07 0.10 -5.47
N LEU A 157 13.75 -0.86 -4.84
CA LEU A 157 13.52 -1.20 -3.44
C LEU A 157 13.99 -0.03 -2.58
N LYS A 158 13.17 0.35 -1.60
CA LYS A 158 13.43 1.44 -0.68
C LYS A 158 13.18 0.98 0.74
N GLN A 159 13.80 1.66 1.69
CA GLN A 159 13.66 1.39 3.11
C GLN A 159 13.77 2.70 3.88
N VAL A 160 12.99 2.87 4.93
CA VAL A 160 13.13 4.03 5.81
C VAL A 160 14.08 3.70 6.95
N ARG A 161 15.07 4.58 7.18
CA ARG A 161 15.95 4.57 8.35
C ARG A 161 15.64 5.78 9.22
N ILE A 162 15.60 5.56 10.53
CA ILE A 162 15.37 6.59 11.53
C ILE A 162 16.52 6.55 12.54
N THR A 163 17.28 7.64 12.64
CA THR A 163 18.38 7.79 13.60
C THR A 163 17.91 8.64 14.78
N LEU A 164 17.95 8.08 15.99
CA LEU A 164 17.52 8.73 17.24
C LEU A 164 18.72 9.24 18.04
N HIS A 165 18.61 10.46 18.55
CA HIS A 165 19.54 11.08 19.48
C HIS A 165 18.84 11.40 20.80
N ASN A 166 18.74 10.41 21.69
CA ASN A 166 18.03 10.48 22.96
C ASN A 166 16.61 11.05 22.80
N SER A 167 15.90 10.53 21.82
CA SER A 167 14.61 11.06 21.36
C SER A 167 13.60 9.93 21.19
N GLU A 168 12.43 10.27 20.65
CA GLU A 168 11.32 9.34 20.50
C GLU A 168 10.61 9.46 19.16
N VAL A 169 10.17 8.30 18.66
CA VAL A 169 9.34 8.19 17.46
C VAL A 169 8.19 7.22 17.67
N ILE A 170 7.10 7.47 16.95
CA ILE A 170 5.93 6.61 16.88
C ILE A 170 5.95 5.93 15.51
N LEU A 171 5.78 4.62 15.48
CA LEU A 171 5.71 3.84 14.23
C LEU A 171 4.32 3.24 14.03
N GLU A 172 3.98 2.94 12.78
CA GLU A 172 2.88 2.03 12.47
C GLU A 172 3.21 0.62 12.99
N ALA A 173 2.18 -0.10 13.44
CA ALA A 173 2.34 -1.47 13.89
C ALA A 173 2.83 -2.36 12.73
N GLY A 174 3.86 -3.17 12.99
CA GLY A 174 4.45 -4.04 11.97
C GLY A 174 5.42 -3.34 11.01
N ALA A 175 5.64 -2.03 11.14
CA ALA A 175 6.59 -1.31 10.29
C ALA A 175 8.06 -1.58 10.63
N LEU A 176 8.37 -2.03 11.85
CA LEU A 176 9.74 -2.30 12.29
C LEU A 176 10.31 -3.53 11.57
N HIS A 177 11.49 -3.39 10.95
CA HIS A 177 12.29 -4.51 10.45
C HIS A 177 13.40 -4.89 11.45
N PHE A 178 14.28 -3.95 11.80
CA PHE A 178 15.29 -4.14 12.83
C PHE A 178 15.72 -2.81 13.47
N GLN A 179 16.37 -2.88 14.63
CA GLN A 179 16.91 -1.71 15.32
C GLN A 179 18.29 -2.02 15.92
N GLN A 180 19.13 -1.00 16.07
CA GLN A 180 20.46 -1.09 16.67
C GLN A 180 20.70 0.09 17.62
N GLY A 181 21.18 -0.18 18.83
CA GLY A 181 21.47 0.85 19.84
C GLY A 181 20.65 0.67 21.12
N ASN A 182 20.67 1.68 21.98
CA ASN A 182 19.94 1.67 23.24
C ASN A 182 18.52 2.23 23.01
N ILE A 183 17.63 1.39 22.49
CA ILE A 183 16.25 1.75 22.14
C ILE A 183 15.27 0.85 22.91
N THR A 184 14.36 1.48 23.65
CA THR A 184 13.27 0.82 24.37
C THR A 184 11.96 1.01 23.63
N ILE A 185 11.10 -0.01 23.63
CA ILE A 185 9.79 -0.01 22.96
C ILE A 185 8.69 0.08 24.02
N GLU A 186 7.80 1.05 23.88
CA GLU A 186 6.60 1.21 24.69
C GLU A 186 5.34 1.09 23.82
N SER A 187 4.55 0.06 24.09
CA SER A 187 3.23 -0.10 23.48
C SER A 187 2.17 0.50 24.40
N LYS A 188 1.79 1.76 24.17
CA LYS A 188 0.67 2.37 24.90
C LYS A 188 -0.65 1.74 24.42
N ILE A 189 -1.25 0.91 25.28
CA ILE A 189 -2.64 0.46 25.08
C ILE A 189 -3.54 1.70 25.21
N GLY A 190 -4.10 2.17 24.08
CA GLY A 190 -5.06 3.28 24.06
C GLY A 190 -4.57 4.63 23.52
N GLY A 191 -3.52 4.65 22.67
CA GLY A 191 -3.07 5.86 21.97
C GLY A 191 -2.28 6.85 22.84
N VAL A 192 -1.70 7.87 22.21
CA VAL A 192 -0.75 8.83 22.83
C VAL A 192 -1.43 9.82 23.79
N GLY A 193 -2.75 9.73 23.98
CA GLY A 193 -3.56 10.74 24.65
C GLY A 193 -4.39 10.29 25.86
N GLY A 194 -4.10 9.18 26.54
CA GLY A 194 -4.60 8.89 27.92
C GLY A 194 -6.12 8.87 28.20
N PHE A 195 -7.00 9.15 27.23
CA PHE A 195 -8.43 9.44 27.45
C PHE A 195 -9.38 8.28 27.11
N PHE A 196 -8.95 7.01 27.22
CA PHE A 196 -9.84 5.86 26.96
C PHE A 196 -10.00 4.86 28.11
N LYS A 197 -9.76 5.29 29.36
CA LYS A 197 -9.95 4.45 30.56
C LYS A 197 -11.40 3.98 30.84
N LYS A 198 -12.38 4.30 29.97
CA LYS A 198 -13.80 3.95 30.18
C LYS A 198 -14.56 3.34 29.00
N ALA A 199 -13.94 3.09 27.85
CA ALA A 199 -14.63 2.50 26.70
C ALA A 199 -14.00 1.19 26.23
N VAL A 200 -13.78 0.29 27.20
CA VAL A 200 -13.63 -1.15 26.92
C VAL A 200 -15.03 -1.71 26.63
N SER A 201 -15.52 -1.42 25.43
CA SER A 201 -16.73 -2.04 24.88
C SER A 201 -16.30 -2.90 23.70
N LYS A 202 -15.99 -4.16 24.02
CA LYS A 202 -16.12 -5.36 23.17
C LYS A 202 -16.77 -5.04 21.80
N LYS A 203 -15.96 -5.02 20.72
CA LYS A 203 -16.31 -5.14 19.28
C LYS A 203 -15.76 -4.08 18.31
N LEU A 204 -14.96 -3.10 18.74
CA LEU A 204 -14.33 -2.12 17.82
C LEU A 204 -12.80 -2.02 17.99
N THR A 205 -12.18 -3.11 18.39
CA THR A 205 -10.71 -3.28 18.48
C THR A 205 -10.18 -3.88 17.19
N ASP A 206 -10.51 -3.28 16.05
CA ASP A 206 -10.00 -3.68 14.74
C ASP A 206 -8.76 -2.82 14.44
N GLU A 207 -7.58 -3.40 14.70
CA GLU A 207 -6.20 -3.11 14.25
C GLU A 207 -5.63 -1.66 14.28
N SER A 208 -6.42 -0.60 14.16
CA SER A 208 -5.95 0.78 13.95
C SER A 208 -5.45 1.53 15.22
N ALA A 209 -5.54 0.95 16.42
CA ALA A 209 -5.37 1.68 17.69
C ALA A 209 -4.04 1.46 18.41
N PHE A 210 -3.12 0.66 17.87
CA PHE A 210 -1.83 0.36 18.50
C PHE A 210 -0.70 0.90 17.63
N LYS A 211 -0.11 2.03 18.03
CA LYS A 211 1.11 2.57 17.42
C LYS A 211 2.24 2.53 18.45
N PRO A 212 3.24 1.63 18.31
CA PRO A 212 4.34 1.55 19.28
C PRO A 212 5.21 2.81 19.27
N THR A 213 5.67 3.22 20.45
CA THR A 213 6.64 4.30 20.63
C THR A 213 8.02 3.73 20.91
N TYR A 214 9.03 4.23 20.23
CA TYR A 214 10.43 3.84 20.37
C TYR A 214 11.20 5.01 20.96
N ARG A 215 11.97 4.77 22.01
CA ARG A 215 12.69 5.79 22.78
C ARG A 215 14.16 5.41 22.95
N GLY A 216 15.06 6.35 22.72
CA GLY A 216 16.47 6.22 23.09
C GLY A 216 17.43 6.78 22.05
N SER A 217 18.59 6.11 21.90
CA SER A 217 19.63 6.49 20.94
C SER A 217 20.07 5.29 20.12
N GLY A 218 20.07 5.44 18.79
CA GLY A 218 20.39 4.35 17.87
C GLY A 218 19.71 4.53 16.51
N GLU A 219 19.68 3.46 15.74
CA GLU A 219 19.03 3.41 14.43
C GLU A 219 17.86 2.43 14.43
N ILE A 220 16.80 2.80 13.72
CA ILE A 220 15.62 1.97 13.46
C ILE A 220 15.45 1.86 11.95
N TYR A 221 15.31 0.65 11.45
CA TYR A 221 15.05 0.36 10.05
C TYR A 221 13.64 -0.21 9.93
N LEU A 222 12.85 0.38 9.04
CA LEU A 222 11.51 -0.08 8.73
C LEU A 222 11.55 -1.17 7.65
N GLU A 223 10.44 -1.87 7.44
CA GLU A 223 10.31 -2.90 6.39
C GLU A 223 10.64 -2.33 5.00
N PRO A 224 11.53 -3.00 4.22
CA PRO A 224 11.84 -2.56 2.88
C PRO A 224 10.67 -2.89 1.93
N GLY A 225 10.47 -2.05 0.93
CA GLY A 225 9.42 -2.26 -0.06
C GLY A 225 9.64 -1.46 -1.34
N PHE A 226 8.82 -1.74 -2.35
CA PHE A 226 8.84 -1.01 -3.61
C PHE A 226 8.00 0.28 -3.57
N GLY A 227 7.37 0.57 -2.44
CA GLY A 227 6.56 1.75 -2.22
C GLY A 227 7.32 3.08 -2.33
N HIS A 228 6.57 4.15 -2.16
CA HIS A 228 7.06 5.52 -2.21
C HIS A 228 6.85 6.17 -0.84
N PHE A 229 7.78 7.00 -0.42
CA PHE A 229 7.75 7.63 0.90
C PHE A 229 7.76 9.14 0.74
N ILE A 230 6.93 9.82 1.52
CA ILE A 230 6.87 11.27 1.64
C ILE A 230 7.41 11.60 3.02
N LEU A 231 8.53 12.31 3.08
CA LEU A 231 8.99 12.96 4.30
C LEU A 231 8.32 14.33 4.40
N LEU A 232 7.54 14.55 5.44
CA LEU A 232 6.74 15.76 5.60
C LEU A 232 7.07 16.44 6.94
N PRO A 233 7.66 17.65 6.92
CA PRO A 233 7.77 18.45 8.13
C PRO A 233 6.42 19.08 8.46
N LEU A 234 6.09 19.14 9.74
CA LEU A 234 4.96 19.87 10.30
C LEU A 234 5.49 21.00 11.18
N GLU A 235 4.96 22.21 10.97
CA GLU A 235 5.32 23.42 11.71
C GLU A 235 4.12 23.95 12.51
N ASP A 236 3.73 23.21 13.56
CA ASP A 236 2.56 23.54 14.40
C ASP A 236 1.25 23.59 13.59
N GLU A 237 1.14 22.71 12.60
CA GLU A 237 -0.01 22.60 11.71
C GLU A 237 -0.72 21.25 11.85
N GLU A 238 -1.87 21.14 11.17
CA GLU A 238 -2.66 19.91 11.10
C GLU A 238 -2.77 19.45 9.65
N ILE A 239 -2.55 18.15 9.45
CA ILE A 239 -2.84 17.47 8.21
C ILE A 239 -3.80 16.30 8.45
N VAL A 240 -4.58 16.00 7.42
CA VAL A 240 -5.40 14.79 7.37
C VAL A 240 -5.00 14.00 6.14
N ALA A 241 -4.43 12.84 6.36
CA ALA A 241 -3.96 11.91 5.34
C ALA A 241 -4.93 10.73 5.19
N ASP A 242 -4.99 10.16 3.99
CA ASP A 242 -5.84 9.02 3.69
C ASP A 242 -5.44 7.78 4.49
N LYS A 243 -6.36 6.82 4.59
CA LYS A 243 -6.16 5.57 5.34
C LYS A 243 -4.94 4.82 4.80
N GLY A 244 -4.12 4.28 5.70
CA GLY A 244 -2.95 3.47 5.35
C GLY A 244 -1.74 4.24 4.84
N MET A 245 -1.78 5.58 4.82
CA MET A 245 -0.61 6.38 4.47
C MET A 245 0.38 6.57 5.64
N PHE A 246 -0.07 6.55 6.89
CA PHE A 246 0.81 6.84 8.03
C PHE A 246 1.82 5.71 8.25
N LEU A 247 3.13 6.03 8.27
CA LEU A 247 4.18 5.05 8.55
C LEU A 247 4.93 5.32 9.85
N ALA A 248 5.38 6.57 10.06
CA ALA A 248 6.14 6.96 11.25
C ALA A 248 6.05 8.47 11.51
N CYS A 249 6.30 8.91 12.74
CA CYS A 249 6.51 10.33 13.05
C CYS A 249 7.34 10.54 14.33
N GLN A 250 7.82 11.76 14.56
CA GLN A 250 8.31 12.19 15.87
C GLN A 250 7.20 12.11 16.92
N SER A 251 7.54 11.78 18.17
CA SER A 251 6.55 11.73 19.26
C SER A 251 5.91 13.08 19.61
N SER A 252 6.50 14.19 19.15
CA SER A 252 5.91 15.54 19.24
C SER A 252 4.74 15.76 18.29
N VAL A 253 4.53 14.87 17.31
CA VAL A 253 3.36 14.87 16.44
C VAL A 253 2.28 13.98 17.05
N GLU A 254 1.11 14.56 17.28
CA GLU A 254 -0.06 13.82 17.74
C GLU A 254 -0.70 13.06 16.56
N VAL A 255 -0.88 11.76 16.75
CA VAL A 255 -1.54 10.88 15.78
C VAL A 255 -2.96 10.57 16.24
N GLY A 256 -3.93 11.12 15.52
CA GLY A 256 -5.35 10.96 15.78
C GLY A 256 -6.13 10.37 14.61
N VAL A 257 -7.44 10.27 14.80
CA VAL A 257 -8.39 9.88 13.74
C VAL A 257 -9.23 11.09 13.39
N ALA A 258 -9.25 11.48 12.12
CA ALA A 258 -10.15 12.51 11.65
C ALA A 258 -11.57 11.93 11.57
N THR A 259 -12.43 12.31 12.53
CA THR A 259 -13.86 11.97 12.48
C THR A 259 -14.58 12.99 11.61
N GLN A 260 -15.23 12.51 10.55
CA GLN A 260 -15.96 13.38 9.63
C GLN A 260 -17.40 13.58 10.12
N LYS A 261 -17.79 14.84 10.32
CA LYS A 261 -19.17 15.19 10.67
C LYS A 261 -20.07 14.93 9.45
N GLY A 262 -21.09 14.09 9.61
CA GLY A 262 -22.16 13.95 8.61
C GLY A 262 -22.10 12.73 7.68
N LEU A 263 -21.13 11.83 7.82
CA LEU A 263 -21.20 10.53 7.13
C LEU A 263 -22.00 9.52 7.96
N ALA A 264 -23.08 9.00 7.38
CA ALA A 264 -23.65 7.74 7.81
C ALA A 264 -22.60 6.65 7.52
N THR A 265 -21.96 6.16 8.58
CA THR A 265 -20.84 5.21 8.65
C THR A 265 -21.06 3.86 7.94
N GLY A 266 -22.18 3.68 7.22
CA GLY A 266 -22.59 2.43 6.57
C GLY A 266 -22.87 2.51 5.06
N LEU A 267 -22.74 3.66 4.40
CA LEU A 267 -23.06 3.79 2.96
C LEU A 267 -21.90 3.41 2.01
N LEU A 268 -20.69 3.15 2.53
CA LEU A 268 -19.49 2.82 1.75
C LEU A 268 -18.96 1.40 2.01
N GLY A 269 -19.82 0.39 1.99
CA GLY A 269 -19.35 -1.00 1.88
C GLY A 269 -18.79 -1.64 3.15
N GLY A 270 -19.06 -1.08 4.35
CA GLY A 270 -18.84 -1.77 5.62
C GLY A 270 -17.43 -1.70 6.21
N GLU A 271 -16.46 -1.13 5.50
CA GLU A 271 -15.17 -0.76 6.09
C GLU A 271 -15.24 0.69 6.58
N GLY A 272 -15.01 0.93 7.87
CA GLY A 272 -15.08 2.27 8.45
C GLY A 272 -14.13 3.26 7.74
N PHE A 273 -14.66 4.40 7.32
CA PHE A 273 -13.91 5.49 6.69
C PHE A 273 -13.19 6.32 7.75
N PHE A 274 -11.98 5.91 8.14
CA PHE A 274 -11.16 6.60 9.12
C PHE A 274 -9.88 7.13 8.46
N GLN A 275 -9.77 8.45 8.34
CA GLN A 275 -8.55 9.13 7.89
C GLN A 275 -7.62 9.41 9.08
N THR A 276 -6.31 9.42 8.85
CA THR A 276 -5.33 9.70 9.91
C THR A 276 -5.13 11.20 10.02
N LYS A 277 -5.31 11.75 11.22
CA LYS A 277 -4.99 13.14 11.54
C LYS A 277 -3.61 13.19 12.17
N LEU A 278 -2.76 14.10 11.71
CA LEU A 278 -1.45 14.39 12.28
C LEU A 278 -1.39 15.87 12.63
N SER A 279 -1.05 16.21 13.87
CA SER A 279 -0.98 17.61 14.32
C SER A 279 0.18 17.87 15.26
N GLY A 280 0.76 19.06 15.15
CA GLY A 280 1.86 19.52 16.00
C GLY A 280 3.11 19.86 15.20
N LYS A 281 4.28 19.67 15.81
CA LYS A 281 5.57 20.04 15.21
C LYS A 281 6.50 18.85 15.16
N GLY A 282 7.09 18.59 14.00
CA GLY A 282 8.05 17.52 13.79
C GLY A 282 7.94 16.90 12.40
N ILE A 283 8.64 15.79 12.18
CA ILE A 283 8.67 15.08 10.92
C ILE A 283 7.70 13.90 10.95
N CYS A 284 6.95 13.73 9.86
CA CYS A 284 6.14 12.56 9.56
C CYS A 284 6.68 11.85 8.30
N VAL A 285 6.55 10.54 8.28
CA VAL A 285 6.75 9.70 7.10
C VAL A 285 5.42 9.12 6.69
N LEU A 286 5.04 9.39 5.44
CA LEU A 286 3.84 8.81 4.82
C LEU A 286 4.25 7.88 3.68
N GLN A 287 3.58 6.74 3.55
CA GLN A 287 3.66 5.89 2.38
C GLN A 287 2.68 6.38 1.32
N SER A 288 3.19 6.67 0.12
CA SER A 288 2.40 7.10 -1.03
C SER A 288 2.10 5.91 -1.95
N PRO A 289 0.86 5.79 -2.48
CA PRO A 289 0.49 4.76 -3.44
C PRO A 289 1.08 5.00 -4.84
N VAL A 290 1.65 6.18 -5.10
CA VAL A 290 2.24 6.57 -6.39
C VAL A 290 3.62 7.20 -6.19
N PRO A 291 4.46 7.30 -7.25
CA PRO A 291 5.67 8.09 -7.17
C PRO A 291 5.41 9.52 -6.72
N VAL A 292 6.19 10.04 -5.75
CA VAL A 292 5.99 11.39 -5.18
C VAL A 292 5.96 12.49 -6.25
N LYS A 293 6.67 12.30 -7.37
CA LYS A 293 6.72 13.23 -8.50
C LYS A 293 5.40 13.31 -9.30
N GLU A 294 4.48 12.37 -9.08
CA GLU A 294 3.17 12.33 -9.75
C GLU A 294 2.05 12.90 -8.87
N ILE A 295 2.40 13.34 -7.65
CA ILE A 295 1.47 13.99 -6.74
C ILE A 295 1.27 15.45 -7.17
N ILE A 296 0.01 15.82 -7.42
CA ILE A 296 -0.39 17.18 -7.73
C ILE A 296 -0.81 17.88 -6.44
N LYS A 297 -0.21 19.02 -6.13
CA LYS A 297 -0.56 19.84 -4.97
C LYS A 297 -1.45 21.00 -5.42
N VAL A 298 -2.69 21.03 -4.95
CA VAL A 298 -3.66 22.07 -5.27
C VAL A 298 -3.81 22.99 -4.06
N SER A 299 -3.38 24.25 -4.20
CA SER A 299 -3.59 25.27 -3.18
C SER A 299 -4.99 25.86 -3.27
N LEU A 300 -5.65 26.04 -2.12
CA LEU A 300 -6.97 26.66 -2.00
C LEU A 300 -6.83 27.95 -1.21
N ASN A 301 -7.51 29.01 -1.66
CA ASN A 301 -7.62 30.29 -0.97
C ASN A 301 -9.10 30.69 -0.93
N ASP A 302 -9.79 30.28 0.14
CA ASP A 302 -11.25 30.32 0.25
C ASP A 302 -11.96 29.75 -0.99
N ASP A 303 -11.39 28.68 -1.55
CA ASP A 303 -11.80 28.09 -2.83
C ASP A 303 -12.44 26.70 -2.61
N THR A 304 -13.02 26.14 -3.66
CA THR A 304 -13.62 24.80 -3.67
C THR A 304 -12.99 23.92 -4.73
N LEU A 305 -12.45 22.78 -4.31
CA LEU A 305 -12.00 21.71 -5.18
C LEU A 305 -12.98 20.54 -5.11
N GLN A 306 -13.43 20.06 -6.27
CA GLN A 306 -14.27 18.88 -6.39
C GLN A 306 -13.54 17.78 -7.14
N VAL A 307 -13.62 16.57 -6.60
CA VAL A 307 -12.91 15.40 -7.08
C VAL A 307 -13.89 14.25 -7.25
N ASP A 308 -13.94 13.67 -8.45
CA ASP A 308 -14.72 12.46 -8.75
C ASP A 308 -13.80 11.24 -8.66
N GLY A 309 -13.73 10.63 -7.47
CA GLY A 309 -12.93 9.44 -7.24
C GLY A 309 -12.21 9.43 -5.89
N ASN A 310 -11.43 8.37 -5.65
CA ASN A 310 -10.65 8.18 -4.43
C ASN A 310 -9.14 8.32 -4.69
N PHE A 311 -8.70 9.55 -4.98
CA PHE A 311 -7.29 9.85 -5.24
C PHE A 311 -6.79 11.11 -4.51
N ALA A 312 -7.55 11.60 -3.54
CA ALA A 312 -7.08 12.66 -2.65
C ALA A 312 -6.28 12.02 -1.51
N LEU A 313 -4.98 12.30 -1.47
CA LEU A 313 -4.05 11.67 -0.54
C LEU A 313 -4.00 12.35 0.82
N LEU A 314 -3.90 13.68 0.84
CA LEU A 314 -3.87 14.44 2.08
C LEU A 314 -4.38 15.86 1.88
N ARG A 315 -4.81 16.49 2.98
CA ARG A 315 -5.12 17.91 3.06
C ARG A 315 -4.43 18.56 4.25
N LYS A 316 -4.02 19.81 4.11
CA LYS A 316 -3.41 20.63 5.17
C LYS A 316 -4.05 22.01 5.24
N GLY A 317 -4.02 22.62 6.41
CA GLY A 317 -4.68 23.90 6.68
C GLY A 317 -6.20 23.75 6.93
N ASN A 318 -6.91 24.87 6.83
CA ASN A 318 -8.34 24.95 7.11
C ASN A 318 -9.17 24.52 5.89
N VAL A 319 -9.06 23.25 5.52
CA VAL A 319 -9.78 22.64 4.39
C VAL A 319 -10.84 21.68 4.93
N GLU A 320 -12.11 22.05 4.80
CA GLU A 320 -13.25 21.18 5.10
C GLU A 320 -13.43 20.13 4.02
N PHE A 321 -13.84 18.93 4.41
CA PHE A 321 -14.11 17.81 3.51
C PHE A 321 -15.55 17.36 3.63
N THR A 322 -16.22 17.12 2.50
CA THR A 322 -17.56 16.54 2.47
C THR A 322 -17.71 15.65 1.25
N VAL A 323 -18.36 14.50 1.44
CA VAL A 323 -18.82 13.65 0.33
C VAL A 323 -20.25 14.03 -0.01
N LYS A 324 -20.49 14.48 -1.24
CA LYS A 324 -21.84 14.77 -1.76
C LYS A 324 -22.12 13.87 -2.95
N GLY A 325 -23.35 13.36 -3.08
CA GLY A 325 -23.78 12.84 -4.36
C GLY A 325 -23.73 13.96 -5.40
N ALA A 326 -23.29 13.66 -6.62
CA ALA A 326 -23.20 14.63 -7.72
C ALA A 326 -24.54 15.37 -7.99
N THR A 327 -25.66 14.84 -7.47
CA THR A 327 -27.00 15.43 -7.54
C THR A 327 -27.66 15.54 -6.15
N LYS A 328 -28.62 16.47 -5.98
CA LYS A 328 -29.43 16.66 -4.74
C LYS A 328 -30.20 15.41 -4.25
N SER A 329 -30.23 14.34 -5.03
CA SER A 329 -30.84 13.05 -4.69
C SER A 329 -29.82 11.93 -4.87
N LEU A 330 -29.72 11.04 -3.87
CA LEU A 330 -28.90 9.82 -3.90
C LEU A 330 -29.26 8.88 -5.07
N ILE A 331 -30.50 8.94 -5.58
CA ILE A 331 -30.97 8.19 -6.76
C ILE A 331 -30.44 8.82 -8.06
N GLY A 332 -30.30 10.15 -8.09
CA GLY A 332 -29.84 10.88 -9.26
C GLY A 332 -28.38 10.62 -9.61
N SER A 333 -27.54 10.36 -8.60
CA SER A 333 -26.10 10.11 -8.78
C SER A 333 -25.84 8.75 -9.43
N MET A 334 -26.68 7.74 -9.15
CA MET A 334 -26.61 6.45 -9.85
C MET A 334 -27.08 6.52 -11.31
N THR A 335 -27.95 7.48 -11.65
CA THR A 335 -28.45 7.67 -13.03
C THR A 335 -27.62 8.67 -13.86
N SER A 336 -26.83 9.52 -13.22
CA SER A 336 -25.96 10.52 -13.88
C SER A 336 -24.69 9.90 -14.45
N GLY A 337 -24.30 8.72 -13.97
CA GLY A 337 -23.01 8.09 -14.31
C GLY A 337 -21.80 8.72 -13.61
N GLU A 338 -22.00 9.79 -12.84
CA GLU A 338 -20.98 10.45 -12.00
C GLU A 338 -21.14 9.96 -10.56
N GLY A 339 -20.03 9.57 -9.94
CA GLY A 339 -20.01 8.92 -8.62
C GLY A 339 -20.34 9.86 -7.46
N LEU A 340 -19.91 9.46 -6.26
CA LEU A 340 -19.91 10.34 -5.09
C LEU A 340 -18.74 11.33 -5.23
N LEU A 341 -19.04 12.63 -5.27
CA LEU A 341 -18.04 13.69 -5.36
C LEU A 341 -17.45 14.00 -3.98
N GLN A 342 -16.12 13.96 -3.91
CA GLN A 342 -15.35 14.47 -2.78
C GLN A 342 -15.17 15.99 -2.96
N THR A 343 -15.73 16.77 -2.04
CA THR A 343 -15.63 18.25 -2.06
C THR A 343 -14.73 18.73 -0.94
N PHE A 344 -13.74 19.56 -1.30
CA PHE A 344 -12.80 20.23 -0.41
C PHE A 344 -13.03 21.73 -0.48
N HIS A 345 -13.22 22.40 0.65
CA HIS A 345 -13.48 23.84 0.68
C HIS A 345 -12.68 24.53 1.79
N GLY A 346 -12.10 25.68 1.50
CA GLY A 346 -11.45 26.54 2.49
C GLY A 346 -10.07 27.03 2.03
N THR A 347 -9.15 27.22 2.99
CA THR A 347 -7.80 27.76 2.73
C THR A 347 -6.74 26.78 3.19
N GLY A 348 -5.87 26.35 2.28
CA GLY A 348 -4.87 25.32 2.54
C GLY A 348 -4.38 24.64 1.26
N GLU A 349 -4.07 23.35 1.36
CA GLU A 349 -3.60 22.56 0.21
C GLU A 349 -4.17 21.14 0.25
N VAL A 350 -4.51 20.61 -0.93
CA VAL A 350 -4.97 19.23 -1.14
C VAL A 350 -4.03 18.54 -2.11
N TRP A 351 -3.54 17.36 -1.73
CA TRP A 351 -2.63 16.57 -2.57
C TRP A 351 -3.43 15.47 -3.26
N LEU A 352 -3.29 15.39 -4.58
CA LEU A 352 -4.00 14.48 -5.44
C LEU A 352 -3.00 13.52 -6.12
N ALA A 353 -3.41 12.27 -6.30
CA ALA A 353 -2.67 11.27 -7.07
C ALA A 353 -3.52 10.72 -8.22
N PRO A 354 -3.76 11.49 -9.30
CA PRO A 354 -4.60 11.04 -10.41
C PRO A 354 -4.12 9.74 -11.07
N THR A 355 -2.81 9.44 -10.98
CA THR A 355 -2.21 8.21 -11.52
C THR A 355 -2.50 6.97 -10.66
N GLN A 356 -2.98 7.12 -9.42
CA GLN A 356 -3.27 5.99 -8.53
C GLN A 356 -4.27 5.02 -9.16
N SER A 357 -5.40 5.53 -9.64
CA SER A 357 -6.42 4.70 -10.29
C SER A 357 -5.91 4.07 -11.58
N VAL A 358 -4.98 4.72 -12.28
CA VAL A 358 -4.32 4.17 -13.48
C VAL A 358 -3.43 2.99 -13.09
N TYR A 359 -2.61 3.10 -12.05
CA TYR A 359 -1.79 1.98 -11.57
C TYR A 359 -2.66 0.81 -11.09
N GLU A 360 -3.73 1.09 -10.36
CA GLU A 360 -4.69 0.07 -9.90
C GLU A 360 -5.34 -0.63 -11.10
N GLN A 361 -5.78 0.12 -12.12
CA GLN A 361 -6.34 -0.44 -13.35
C GLN A 361 -5.32 -1.20 -14.20
N LEU A 362 -4.06 -0.76 -14.26
CA LEU A 362 -2.99 -1.49 -14.94
C LEU A 362 -2.66 -2.80 -14.23
N ALA A 363 -2.63 -2.80 -12.90
CA ALA A 363 -2.42 -4.00 -12.10
C ALA A 363 -3.59 -4.98 -12.23
N LEU A 364 -4.82 -4.46 -12.28
CA LEU A 364 -6.01 -5.26 -12.50
C LEU A 364 -6.05 -5.76 -13.94
N SER A 365 -6.04 -4.89 -14.95
CA SER A 365 -6.39 -5.24 -16.32
C SER A 365 -5.33 -5.12 -17.42
N GLY A 366 -4.16 -4.60 -17.05
CA GLY A 366 -3.08 -4.31 -17.98
C GLY A 366 -3.47 -3.26 -19.03
N ILE A 367 -2.53 -2.94 -19.92
CA ILE A 367 -2.68 -1.85 -20.90
C ILE A 367 -3.87 -2.07 -21.84
N GLY A 368 -4.10 -3.32 -22.27
CA GLY A 368 -5.22 -3.67 -23.15
C GLY A 368 -6.60 -3.42 -22.54
N GLY A 369 -6.73 -3.49 -21.21
CA GLY A 369 -7.96 -3.14 -20.51
C GLY A 369 -8.25 -1.64 -20.49
N MET A 370 -7.20 -0.81 -20.61
CA MET A 370 -7.32 0.66 -20.67
C MET A 370 -7.58 1.17 -22.10
N ALA A 371 -7.06 0.50 -23.12
CA ALA A 371 -7.24 0.87 -24.53
C ALA A 371 -8.71 0.78 -25.01
N GLY A 372 -9.57 0.09 -24.24
CA GLY A 372 -11.03 0.05 -24.44
C GLY A 372 -11.79 1.25 -23.86
N SER A 373 -11.11 2.25 -23.28
CA SER A 373 -11.72 3.54 -22.90
C SER A 373 -11.95 4.41 -24.14
N GLU A 374 -12.73 3.90 -25.10
CA GLU A 374 -13.33 4.76 -26.11
C GLU A 374 -14.40 5.62 -25.43
N LYS A 375 -14.03 6.89 -25.25
CA LYS A 375 -14.88 8.07 -24.99
C LYS A 375 -15.31 8.30 -23.54
N GLY A 376 -15.05 9.53 -23.09
CA GLY A 376 -15.80 10.15 -21.99
C GLY A 376 -17.29 9.91 -22.18
N SER A 377 -17.97 9.61 -21.07
CA SER A 377 -19.38 9.22 -20.92
C SER A 377 -20.25 9.41 -22.17
N GLY A 378 -20.09 8.51 -23.14
CA GLY A 378 -20.91 8.46 -24.33
C GLY A 378 -22.25 7.84 -23.96
N THR A 379 -23.22 8.68 -23.61
CA THR A 379 -24.64 8.36 -23.55
C THR A 379 -25.05 7.43 -24.69
N ARG A 380 -25.49 6.21 -24.35
CA ARG A 380 -26.24 5.37 -25.27
C ARG A 380 -27.68 5.30 -24.76
N THR A 381 -28.51 6.21 -25.27
CA THR A 381 -29.97 6.14 -25.19
C THR A 381 -30.46 4.81 -25.77
N LYS A 382 -31.21 4.06 -24.95
CA LYS A 382 -32.42 3.37 -25.38
C LYS A 382 -33.48 3.50 -24.31
#